data_AF-A0A068NNS9-F1
#
_entry.id   AF-A0A068NNS9-F1
#
_cell.length_a   1.000
_cell.length_b   1.000
_cell.length_c   1.000
_cell.angle_alpha   90.00
_cell.angle_beta   90.00
_cell.angle_gamma   90.00
#
_symmetry.space_group_name_H-M   'P 1'
#
loop_
_entity.id
_entity.type
_entity.pdbx_description
1 polymer ?
#
loop_
_entity_poly.entity_id
_entity_poly.type
_entity_poly.pdbx_seq_one_letter_code
_entity_poly.pdbx_strand_id
1 'polypeptide(L)'
;MNRTKLPQWLAMALLLPALFSLYSIYKRNQAESLNRATAFATEYETIEALAAAQGMPIDSAIEEMKGQGLNAVVLSEESVAELIGRGRLTLGAQSFTVGGKTANEYGLYFSDPHDMARVQRALRTRFHDLAGPMNSSRPLMLSLPPVAPALVRATSVGLSPDQTEIARRHGLQIIARFSNPPGVSSATVRDMLTWAHEMGATVFLPSGDQVLGRRNALGTTQETLQTLGMLYATPEFTRIGGDDELVKKAPENVVRLHSAQVAELDRLSPADAVERYVKAARERNMRVLLIRPLSFGAEHPLSDFGDFIGSIRKEVEKEGGALGKPKPFEPPTLPRWFPILIGLSIVPAGFFVGSAFFSDRRLQAIGLGLLVLLGAATAVHTGLQIMALVATLVFPVAAFLVLDALRPRNVLLGFLLVSAISLIGGLCVAGMMNGLPYYIKADEFSGVKISIFLPIVIIGFLFLQRLADLKSVLKAPITWSTVALGVTIAAVLGLMIARTGNDTGAGPSGGEMVFRNLLDRFLFVRPRTKEFLIGHPLLIAGIGLLSYLTRHPNKVATWGGWAALLLMVGSMGQTSIVNTLTHLHIPVYLSLARIALGVVLGCIIGLGLWAIVSRLLPRDQEEA
;
A
#
# COMPACT_ATOMS: atom_id res chain seq x y z
N MET A 1 -27.58 26.21 -26.18
CA MET A 1 -27.78 25.92 -24.73
C MET A 1 -26.92 26.90 -23.93
N ASN A 2 -27.47 27.53 -22.89
CA ASN A 2 -26.82 28.63 -22.18
C ASN A 2 -25.52 28.19 -21.48
N ARG A 3 -24.46 29.00 -21.59
CA ARG A 3 -23.19 28.79 -20.88
C ARG A 3 -23.43 28.70 -19.37
N THR A 4 -22.63 27.88 -18.68
CA THR A 4 -22.64 27.85 -17.22
C THR A 4 -22.23 29.23 -16.71
N LYS A 5 -23.07 29.90 -15.92
CA LYS A 5 -22.70 31.16 -15.27
C LYS A 5 -21.84 30.82 -14.04
N LEU A 6 -20.71 31.49 -13.90
CA LEU A 6 -19.84 31.33 -12.74
C LEU A 6 -20.34 32.23 -11.60
N PRO A 7 -20.72 31.66 -10.44
CA PRO A 7 -21.10 32.48 -9.31
C PRO A 7 -19.86 33.13 -8.67
N GLN A 8 -20.01 34.33 -8.12
CA GLN A 8 -18.92 35.07 -7.47
C GLN A 8 -18.33 34.31 -6.26
N TRP A 9 -19.14 33.51 -5.57
CA TRP A 9 -18.71 32.70 -4.43
C TRP A 9 -17.88 31.45 -4.80
N LEU A 10 -17.79 31.09 -6.10
CA LEU A 10 -17.09 29.87 -6.53
C LEU A 10 -15.60 29.88 -6.15
N ALA A 11 -14.96 31.05 -6.18
CA ALA A 11 -13.56 31.17 -5.76
C ALA A 11 -13.37 30.73 -4.29
N MET A 12 -14.26 31.17 -3.39
CA MET A 12 -14.24 30.74 -1.99
C MET A 12 -14.57 29.26 -1.84
N ALA A 13 -15.51 28.75 -2.64
CA ALA A 13 -15.88 27.32 -2.68
C ALA A 13 -14.73 26.40 -3.11
N LEU A 14 -13.73 26.93 -3.82
CA LEU A 14 -12.51 26.20 -4.19
C LEU A 14 -11.38 26.44 -3.16
N LEU A 15 -11.27 27.66 -2.63
CA LEU A 15 -10.19 28.05 -1.73
C LEU A 15 -10.32 27.44 -0.32
N LEU A 16 -11.52 27.42 0.28
CA LEU A 16 -11.72 26.90 1.64
C LEU A 16 -11.39 25.41 1.77
N PRO A 17 -11.86 24.50 0.87
CA PRO A 17 -11.48 23.10 0.91
C PRO A 17 -9.98 22.89 0.77
N ALA A 18 -9.33 23.67 -0.11
CA ALA A 18 -7.88 23.62 -0.29
C ALA A 18 -7.14 23.98 1.01
N LEU A 19 -7.52 25.08 1.66
CA LEU A 19 -6.88 25.54 2.90
C LEU A 19 -7.04 24.54 4.05
N PHE A 20 -8.26 24.05 4.31
CA PHE A 20 -8.48 23.08 5.38
C PHE A 20 -7.75 21.76 5.11
N SER A 21 -7.76 21.31 3.86
CA SER A 21 -7.05 20.10 3.45
C SER A 21 -5.53 20.26 3.58
N LEU A 22 -4.98 21.41 3.20
CA LEU A 22 -3.56 21.71 3.33
C LEU A 22 -3.11 21.74 4.80
N TYR A 23 -3.93 22.31 5.70
CA TYR A 23 -3.63 22.27 7.13
C TYR A 23 -3.62 20.84 7.68
N SER A 24 -4.60 20.02 7.29
CA SER A 24 -4.62 18.59 7.63
C SER A 24 -3.37 17.88 7.12
N ILE A 25 -3.06 18.06 5.83
CA ILE A 25 -1.88 17.47 5.17
C ILE A 25 -0.57 17.93 5.80
N TYR A 26 -0.47 19.18 6.25
CA TYR A 26 0.70 19.68 6.96
C TYR A 26 0.94 18.91 8.26
N LYS A 27 -0.11 18.65 9.04
CA LYS A 27 -0.04 17.80 10.25
C LYS A 27 0.34 16.35 9.93
N ARG A 28 -0.17 15.82 8.82
CA ARG A 28 0.25 14.51 8.30
C ARG A 28 1.74 14.48 7.95
N ASN A 29 2.22 15.47 7.22
CA ASN A 29 3.63 15.54 6.82
C ASN A 29 4.57 15.64 8.03
N GLN A 30 4.15 16.34 9.11
CA GLN A 30 4.88 16.32 10.39
C GLN A 30 4.99 14.89 10.95
N ALA A 31 3.87 14.18 11.08
CA ALA A 31 3.85 12.81 11.60
C ALA A 31 4.68 11.84 10.73
N GLU A 32 4.59 11.94 9.40
CA GLU A 32 5.40 11.14 8.47
C GLU A 32 6.90 11.47 8.59
N SER A 33 7.25 12.75 8.79
CA SER A 33 8.65 13.19 8.87
C SER A 33 9.37 12.73 10.13
N LEU A 34 8.64 12.52 11.24
CA LEU A 34 9.20 12.09 12.53
C LEU A 34 9.59 10.61 12.55
N ASN A 35 9.04 9.79 11.65
CA ASN A 35 9.29 8.35 11.62
C ASN A 35 9.89 7.88 10.28
N ARG A 36 11.23 8.00 10.18
CA ARG A 36 12.01 7.54 9.03
C ARG A 36 12.88 6.30 9.30
N ALA A 37 12.86 5.82 10.53
CA ALA A 37 13.65 4.66 10.94
C ALA A 37 13.14 3.39 10.27
N THR A 38 14.06 2.64 9.65
CA THR A 38 13.77 1.39 8.96
C THR A 38 14.69 0.31 9.51
N ALA A 39 14.10 -0.80 9.94
CA ALA A 39 14.81 -2.01 10.32
C ALA A 39 15.12 -2.84 9.08
N PHE A 40 16.38 -3.22 8.95
CA PHE A 40 16.87 -4.16 7.95
C PHE A 40 17.01 -5.49 8.68
N ALA A 41 16.09 -6.39 8.35
CA ALA A 41 15.94 -7.68 8.98
C ALA A 41 16.28 -8.80 8.00
N THR A 42 16.85 -9.89 8.51
CA THR A 42 16.98 -11.15 7.78
C THR A 42 16.67 -12.32 8.70
N GLU A 43 16.37 -13.48 8.12
CA GLU A 43 16.13 -14.73 8.86
C GLU A 43 17.47 -15.22 9.43
N TYR A 44 17.54 -15.50 10.73
CA TYR A 44 18.79 -15.93 11.39
C TYR A 44 19.35 -17.20 10.76
N GLU A 45 18.46 -18.14 10.43
CA GLU A 45 18.79 -19.41 9.79
C GLU A 45 19.42 -19.19 8.40
N THR A 46 19.10 -18.07 7.74
CA THR A 46 19.74 -17.69 6.47
C THR A 46 21.19 -17.27 6.71
N ILE A 47 21.47 -16.43 7.71
CA ILE A 47 22.86 -16.05 8.05
C ILE A 47 23.65 -17.29 8.43
N GLU A 48 23.07 -18.15 9.28
CA GLU A 48 23.67 -19.41 9.73
C GLU A 48 24.04 -20.33 8.56
N ALA A 49 23.12 -20.52 7.61
CA ALA A 49 23.37 -21.35 6.43
C ALA A 49 24.48 -20.77 5.52
N LEU A 50 24.46 -19.45 5.26
CA LEU A 50 25.46 -18.78 4.40
C LEU A 50 26.85 -18.75 5.05
N ALA A 51 26.91 -18.60 6.37
CA ALA A 51 28.14 -18.64 7.15
C ALA A 51 28.73 -20.05 7.16
N ALA A 52 27.89 -21.07 7.41
CA ALA A 52 28.30 -22.48 7.39
C ALA A 52 28.86 -22.90 6.02
N ALA A 53 28.26 -22.44 4.92
CA ALA A 53 28.73 -22.70 3.56
C ALA A 53 30.16 -22.19 3.30
N GLN A 54 30.63 -21.22 4.07
CA GLN A 54 31.97 -20.62 3.96
C GLN A 54 32.89 -20.97 5.15
N GLY A 55 32.45 -21.84 6.05
CA GLY A 55 33.21 -22.17 7.26
C GLY A 55 33.38 -21.00 8.23
N MET A 56 32.51 -19.99 8.17
CA MET A 56 32.56 -18.81 9.03
C MET A 56 31.74 -19.03 10.32
N PRO A 57 32.27 -18.68 11.51
CA PRO A 57 31.49 -18.67 12.74
C PRO A 57 30.32 -17.67 12.67
N ILE A 58 29.20 -18.02 13.30
CA ILE A 58 27.98 -17.19 13.26
C ILE A 58 28.17 -15.79 13.84
N ASP A 59 28.98 -15.63 14.90
CA ASP A 59 29.28 -14.32 15.47
C ASP A 59 30.00 -13.40 14.47
N SER A 60 30.98 -13.94 13.72
CA SER A 60 31.70 -13.18 12.68
C SER A 60 30.79 -12.85 11.51
N ALA A 61 29.92 -13.77 11.11
CA ALA A 61 28.96 -13.54 10.03
C ALA A 61 27.95 -12.45 10.39
N ILE A 62 27.44 -12.45 11.62
CA ILE A 62 26.55 -11.39 12.10
C ILE A 62 27.27 -10.04 12.16
N GLU A 63 28.53 -10.01 12.61
CA GLU A 63 29.34 -8.79 12.64
C GLU A 63 29.55 -8.21 11.24
N GLU A 64 29.84 -9.06 10.25
CA GLU A 64 29.95 -8.67 8.83
C GLU A 64 28.63 -8.08 8.31
N MET A 65 27.50 -8.78 8.52
CA MET A 65 26.18 -8.29 8.08
C MET A 65 25.79 -6.98 8.77
N LYS A 66 26.14 -6.80 10.04
CA LYS A 66 25.94 -5.54 10.77
C LYS A 66 26.75 -4.41 10.17
N GLY A 67 28.00 -4.67 9.76
CA GLY A 67 28.83 -3.70 9.05
C GLY A 67 28.15 -3.17 7.78
N GLN A 68 27.40 -4.04 7.10
CA GLN A 68 26.63 -3.70 5.90
C GLN A 68 25.29 -3.02 6.17
N GLY A 69 24.80 -3.00 7.42
CA GLY A 69 23.59 -2.29 7.83
C GLY A 69 22.48 -3.15 8.41
N LEU A 70 22.69 -4.46 8.60
CA LEU A 70 21.74 -5.32 9.31
C LEU A 70 21.57 -4.83 10.76
N ASN A 71 20.33 -4.61 11.19
CA ASN A 71 20.04 -4.15 12.55
C ASN A 71 18.91 -4.93 13.26
N ALA A 72 18.31 -5.91 12.57
CA ALA A 72 17.30 -6.80 13.10
C ALA A 72 17.48 -8.23 12.57
N VAL A 73 16.99 -9.21 13.33
CA VAL A 73 16.90 -10.61 12.90
C VAL A 73 15.52 -11.15 13.17
N VAL A 74 15.01 -11.94 12.22
CA VAL A 74 13.80 -12.73 12.37
C VAL A 74 14.21 -14.09 12.92
N LEU A 75 13.66 -14.44 14.08
CA LEU A 75 13.83 -15.75 14.71
C LEU A 75 12.52 -16.50 14.66
N SER A 76 12.54 -17.69 14.07
CA SER A 76 11.39 -18.58 14.04
C SER A 76 11.28 -19.34 15.37
N GLU A 77 10.08 -19.78 15.73
CA GLU A 77 9.95 -20.79 16.79
C GLU A 77 10.66 -22.07 16.42
N GLU A 78 11.40 -22.65 17.37
CA GLU A 78 11.95 -23.99 17.17
C GLU A 78 10.88 -25.05 17.44
N SER A 79 11.03 -26.20 16.81
CA SER A 79 10.25 -27.41 17.13
C SER A 79 11.07 -28.45 17.87
N VAL A 80 10.40 -29.39 18.54
CA VAL A 80 11.07 -30.59 19.11
C VAL A 80 11.84 -31.35 18.02
N ALA A 81 11.32 -31.39 16.78
CA ALA A 81 12.01 -32.01 15.66
C ALA A 81 13.36 -31.34 15.34
N GLU A 82 13.44 -30.01 15.43
CA GLU A 82 14.68 -29.27 15.19
C GLU A 82 15.67 -29.45 16.33
N LEU A 83 15.21 -29.48 17.59
CA LEU A 83 16.07 -29.82 18.72
C LEU A 83 16.69 -31.22 18.58
N ILE A 84 15.92 -32.20 18.07
CA ILE A 84 16.46 -33.53 17.72
C ILE A 84 17.49 -33.41 16.61
N GLY A 85 17.18 -32.67 15.53
CA GLY A 85 18.10 -32.48 14.40
C GLY A 85 19.41 -31.80 14.79
N ARG A 86 19.38 -30.92 15.80
CA ARG A 86 20.56 -30.27 16.39
C ARG A 86 21.28 -31.12 17.44
N GLY A 87 20.79 -32.32 17.75
CA GLY A 87 21.39 -33.21 18.75
C GLY A 87 21.21 -32.74 20.21
N ARG A 88 20.31 -31.79 20.48
CA ARG A 88 20.01 -31.27 21.83
C ARG A 88 19.20 -32.28 22.66
N LEU A 89 18.38 -33.08 21.99
CA LEU A 89 17.61 -34.15 22.61
C LEU A 89 17.47 -35.35 21.66
N THR A 90 17.20 -36.53 22.20
CA THR A 90 16.92 -37.72 21.40
C THR A 90 15.54 -38.29 21.74
N LEU A 91 14.86 -38.81 20.72
CA LEU A 91 13.62 -39.56 20.90
C LEU A 91 13.96 -41.04 20.95
N GLY A 92 13.70 -41.70 22.07
CA GLY A 92 13.95 -43.14 22.23
C GLY A 92 12.74 -43.86 22.82
N ALA A 93 12.65 -45.16 22.58
CA ALA A 93 11.69 -46.03 23.23
C ALA A 93 12.39 -46.83 24.33
N GLN A 94 11.83 -46.83 25.54
CA GLN A 94 12.18 -47.78 26.58
C GLN A 94 11.09 -48.85 26.67
N SER A 95 11.52 -50.11 26.62
CA SER A 95 10.63 -51.25 26.82
C SER A 95 10.63 -51.62 28.30
N PHE A 96 9.47 -51.51 28.94
CA PHE A 96 9.25 -51.95 30.32
C PHE A 96 8.42 -53.22 30.31
N THR A 97 8.91 -54.29 30.94
CA THR A 97 8.13 -55.51 31.14
C THR A 97 7.52 -55.49 32.54
N VAL A 98 6.20 -55.30 32.61
CA VAL A 98 5.44 -55.36 33.87
C VAL A 98 4.46 -56.52 33.79
N GLY A 99 4.60 -57.51 34.67
CA GLY A 99 3.71 -58.68 34.72
C GLY A 99 3.71 -59.52 33.43
N GLY A 100 4.85 -59.61 32.73
CA GLY A 100 4.97 -60.39 31.48
C GLY A 100 4.45 -59.71 30.22
N LYS A 101 3.95 -58.46 30.30
CA LYS A 101 3.61 -57.62 29.15
C LYS A 101 4.69 -56.56 28.96
N THR A 102 5.28 -56.51 27.77
CA THR A 102 6.23 -55.46 27.37
C THR A 102 5.46 -54.26 26.85
N ALA A 103 5.53 -53.14 27.57
CA ALA A 103 5.04 -51.84 27.12
C ALA A 103 6.23 -51.00 26.63
N ASN A 104 6.07 -50.36 25.46
CA ASN A 104 7.06 -49.41 24.96
C ASN A 104 6.62 -48.00 25.35
N GLU A 105 7.38 -47.36 26.23
CA GLU A 105 7.19 -45.95 26.56
C GLU A 105 8.20 -45.13 25.75
N TYR A 106 7.69 -44.19 24.96
CA TYR A 106 8.54 -43.26 24.24
C TYR A 106 8.91 -42.11 25.18
N GLY A 107 10.19 -41.78 25.22
CA GLY A 107 10.74 -40.70 26.03
C GLY A 107 11.63 -39.79 25.21
N LEU A 108 11.66 -38.51 25.60
CA LEU A 108 12.67 -37.56 25.14
C LEU A 108 13.80 -37.53 26.14
N TYR A 109 15.03 -37.72 25.68
CA TYR A 109 16.24 -37.66 26.50
C TYR A 109 16.98 -36.38 26.20
N PHE A 110 17.33 -35.64 27.25
CA PHE A 110 17.91 -34.31 27.14
C PHE A 110 19.36 -34.33 27.59
N SER A 111 20.18 -33.56 26.87
CA SER A 111 21.55 -33.25 27.29
C SER A 111 21.59 -32.08 28.27
N ASP A 112 20.58 -31.20 28.25
CA ASP A 112 20.50 -29.96 29.03
C ASP A 112 19.16 -29.85 29.81
N PRO A 113 19.20 -29.59 31.13
CA PRO A 113 18.00 -29.29 31.92
C PRO A 113 17.15 -28.12 31.41
N HIS A 114 17.75 -27.10 30.79
CA HIS A 114 17.03 -25.96 30.25
C HIS A 114 16.17 -26.36 29.05
N ASP A 115 16.70 -27.18 28.14
CA ASP A 115 15.94 -27.72 27.02
C ASP A 115 14.81 -28.63 27.50
N MET A 116 15.06 -29.43 28.55
CA MET A 116 14.01 -30.24 29.18
C MET A 116 12.87 -29.37 29.71
N ALA A 117 13.17 -28.31 30.47
CA ALA A 117 12.16 -27.40 31.01
C ALA A 117 11.36 -26.69 29.89
N ARG A 118 12.05 -26.29 28.82
CA ARG A 118 11.46 -25.63 27.66
C ARG A 118 10.51 -26.55 26.88
N VAL A 119 10.93 -27.78 26.61
CA VAL A 119 10.07 -28.79 25.97
C VAL A 119 8.92 -29.20 26.88
N GLN A 120 9.17 -29.37 28.18
CA GLN A 120 8.12 -29.68 29.17
C GLN A 120 7.04 -28.59 29.19
N ARG A 121 7.42 -27.31 29.22
CA ARG A 121 6.50 -26.16 29.14
C ARG A 121 5.67 -26.22 27.86
N ALA A 122 6.31 -26.44 26.72
CA ALA A 122 5.64 -26.49 25.42
C ALA A 122 4.64 -27.66 25.32
N LEU A 123 5.03 -28.85 25.78
CA LEU A 123 4.16 -30.04 25.77
C LEU A 123 2.96 -29.86 26.71
N ARG A 124 3.16 -29.31 27.92
CA ARG A 124 2.06 -29.00 28.84
C ARG A 124 1.11 -27.95 28.26
N THR A 125 1.65 -26.93 27.59
CA THR A 125 0.85 -25.85 27.00
C THR A 125 0.06 -26.31 25.79
N ARG A 126 0.59 -27.27 25.01
CA ARG A 126 -0.06 -27.78 23.79
C ARG A 126 -1.02 -28.94 24.05
N PHE A 127 -0.67 -29.85 24.96
CA PHE A 127 -1.42 -31.08 25.19
C PHE A 127 -2.24 -31.09 26.49
N HIS A 128 -2.12 -30.03 27.33
CA HIS A 128 -2.89 -29.84 28.56
C HIS A 128 -2.93 -31.12 29.42
N ASP A 129 -4.12 -31.65 29.70
CA ASP A 129 -4.37 -32.81 30.55
C ASP A 129 -3.72 -34.10 30.03
N LEU A 130 -3.44 -34.19 28.72
CA LEU A 130 -2.75 -35.34 28.12
C LEU A 130 -1.26 -35.38 28.48
N ALA A 131 -0.66 -34.27 28.92
CA ALA A 131 0.75 -34.24 29.29
C ALA A 131 1.07 -35.03 30.58
N GLY A 132 0.07 -35.32 31.43
CA GLY A 132 0.23 -36.06 32.68
C GLY A 132 1.26 -35.47 33.67
N PRO A 133 1.47 -36.09 34.84
CA PRO A 133 2.61 -35.78 35.69
C PRO A 133 3.90 -36.27 35.03
N MET A 134 4.57 -35.39 34.29
CA MET A 134 5.88 -35.66 33.69
C MET A 134 6.93 -35.80 34.80
N ASN A 135 7.33 -37.03 35.11
CA ASN A 135 8.34 -37.33 36.12
C ASN A 135 9.74 -37.21 35.50
N SER A 136 10.57 -36.32 36.05
CA SER A 136 11.99 -36.25 35.71
C SER A 136 12.74 -37.35 36.48
N SER A 137 12.95 -38.50 35.85
CA SER A 137 13.91 -39.49 36.35
C SER A 137 15.33 -39.10 35.93
N ARG A 138 16.38 -39.62 36.59
CA ARG A 138 17.71 -39.69 35.99
C ARG A 138 17.76 -40.97 35.15
N PRO A 139 18.17 -40.94 33.87
CA PRO A 139 18.66 -39.79 33.07
C PRO A 139 17.55 -38.79 32.71
N LEU A 140 17.88 -37.50 32.47
CA LEU A 140 16.94 -36.41 32.11
C LEU A 140 16.00 -36.86 30.98
N MET A 141 14.84 -37.39 31.38
CA MET A 141 13.89 -38.02 30.49
C MET A 141 12.52 -37.40 30.74
N LEU A 142 11.84 -37.02 29.65
CA LEU A 142 10.42 -36.70 29.69
C LEU A 142 9.66 -37.82 29.00
N SER A 143 8.80 -38.50 29.77
CA SER A 143 7.78 -39.38 29.21
C SER A 143 6.87 -38.59 28.27
N LEU A 144 6.58 -39.16 27.11
CA LEU A 144 5.69 -38.52 26.15
C LEU A 144 4.23 -38.57 26.59
N PRO A 145 3.43 -37.53 26.26
CA PRO A 145 1.98 -37.66 26.28
C PRO A 145 1.53 -38.84 25.40
N PRO A 146 0.34 -39.44 25.66
CA PRO A 146 -0.19 -40.56 24.89
C PRO A 146 -0.73 -40.09 23.52
N VAL A 147 0.15 -39.50 22.72
CA VAL A 147 -0.09 -38.95 21.39
C VAL A 147 0.98 -39.46 20.43
N ALA A 148 0.69 -39.40 19.12
CA ALA A 148 1.64 -39.85 18.12
C ALA A 148 2.99 -39.09 18.24
N PRO A 149 4.16 -39.76 18.18
CA PRO A 149 5.46 -39.11 18.25
C PRO A 149 5.66 -38.00 17.20
N ALA A 150 4.99 -38.10 16.05
CA ALA A 150 4.98 -37.06 15.03
C ALA A 150 4.39 -35.73 15.54
N LEU A 151 3.34 -35.77 16.37
CA LEU A 151 2.73 -34.57 16.97
C LEU A 151 3.64 -33.93 18.02
N VAL A 152 4.35 -34.76 18.79
CA VAL A 152 5.37 -34.28 19.73
C VAL A 152 6.50 -33.60 18.96
N ARG A 153 7.02 -34.22 17.90
CA ARG A 153 8.07 -33.64 17.05
C ARG A 153 7.65 -32.31 16.43
N ALA A 154 6.38 -32.17 16.02
CA ALA A 154 5.82 -30.94 15.48
C ALA A 154 5.45 -29.88 16.56
N THR A 155 5.76 -30.13 17.83
CA THR A 155 5.49 -29.18 18.90
C THR A 155 6.51 -28.06 18.90
N SER A 156 6.03 -26.82 18.72
CA SER A 156 6.82 -25.62 18.86
C SER A 156 7.20 -25.38 20.31
N VAL A 157 8.45 -25.02 20.56
CA VAL A 157 9.06 -24.82 21.88
C VAL A 157 9.48 -23.36 22.11
N GLY A 158 8.99 -22.45 21.25
CA GLY A 158 9.30 -21.01 21.27
C GLY A 158 10.67 -20.69 20.70
N LEU A 159 11.12 -19.44 20.86
CA LEU A 159 12.42 -18.96 20.39
C LEU A 159 13.59 -19.67 21.08
N SER A 160 14.69 -19.84 20.35
CA SER A 160 15.94 -20.43 20.84
C SER A 160 16.70 -19.47 21.77
N PRO A 161 16.98 -19.85 23.03
CA PRO A 161 17.79 -19.03 23.93
C PRO A 161 19.17 -18.67 23.33
N ASP A 162 19.86 -19.64 22.74
CA ASP A 162 21.19 -19.45 22.14
C ASP A 162 21.17 -18.39 21.02
N GLN A 163 20.23 -18.52 20.07
CA GLN A 163 20.11 -17.57 18.96
C GLN A 163 19.72 -16.18 19.46
N THR A 164 18.84 -16.10 20.47
CA THR A 164 18.43 -14.83 21.07
C THR A 164 19.56 -14.15 21.83
N GLU A 165 20.41 -14.92 22.52
CA GLU A 165 21.59 -14.40 23.22
C GLU A 165 22.58 -13.82 22.21
N ILE A 166 22.91 -14.58 21.16
CA ILE A 166 23.80 -14.11 20.08
C ILE A 166 23.25 -12.80 19.49
N ALA A 167 21.97 -12.78 19.08
CA ALA A 167 21.35 -11.58 18.55
C ALA A 167 21.43 -10.37 19.51
N ARG A 168 21.17 -10.59 20.81
CA ARG A 168 21.24 -9.54 21.84
C ARG A 168 22.65 -9.04 22.09
N ARG A 169 23.66 -9.91 22.17
CA ARG A 169 25.07 -9.52 22.31
C ARG A 169 25.52 -8.65 21.15
N HIS A 170 25.03 -8.94 19.96
CA HIS A 170 25.26 -8.14 18.77
C HIS A 170 24.36 -6.90 18.67
N GLY A 171 23.49 -6.63 19.66
CA GLY A 171 22.62 -5.46 19.67
C GLY A 171 21.55 -5.45 18.56
N LEU A 172 21.29 -6.60 17.94
CA LEU A 172 20.26 -6.75 16.92
C LEU A 172 18.87 -6.76 17.56
N GLN A 173 17.92 -6.12 16.88
CA GLN A 173 16.53 -6.24 17.26
C GLN A 173 15.98 -7.63 16.92
N ILE A 174 15.29 -8.26 17.87
CA ILE A 174 14.66 -9.56 17.65
C ILE A 174 13.21 -9.38 17.20
N ILE A 175 12.88 -9.99 16.06
CA ILE A 175 11.52 -10.15 15.52
C ILE A 175 11.13 -11.62 15.71
N ALA A 176 10.18 -11.87 16.61
CA ALA A 176 9.68 -13.22 16.88
C ALA A 176 8.68 -13.64 15.80
N ARG A 177 8.94 -14.79 15.16
CA ARG A 177 8.08 -15.33 14.12
C ARG A 177 7.41 -16.63 14.57
N PHE A 178 6.11 -16.56 14.86
CA PHE A 178 5.33 -17.71 15.34
C PHE A 178 4.16 -18.05 14.43
N SER A 179 3.90 -19.34 14.31
CA SER A 179 2.72 -19.87 13.63
C SER A 179 1.49 -19.87 14.56
N ASN A 180 0.34 -20.26 14.01
CA ASN A 180 -0.88 -20.51 14.77
C ASN A 180 -1.13 -22.02 14.88
N PRO A 181 -0.58 -22.73 15.89
CA PRO A 181 -0.73 -24.17 15.97
C PRO A 181 -2.19 -24.62 16.24
N PRO A 182 -2.55 -25.87 15.91
CA PRO A 182 -3.84 -26.43 16.30
C PRO A 182 -4.01 -26.46 17.83
N GLY A 183 -5.22 -26.16 18.32
CA GLY A 183 -5.52 -26.20 19.75
C GLY A 183 -5.08 -24.95 20.54
N VAL A 184 -4.70 -23.85 19.87
CA VAL A 184 -4.31 -22.60 20.54
C VAL A 184 -5.42 -22.09 21.46
N SER A 185 -5.09 -21.98 22.75
CA SER A 185 -5.92 -21.36 23.79
C SER A 185 -5.40 -19.96 24.13
N SER A 186 -6.20 -19.16 24.84
CA SER A 186 -5.75 -17.85 25.36
C SER A 186 -4.53 -17.96 26.27
N ALA A 187 -4.40 -19.05 27.03
CA ALA A 187 -3.20 -19.29 27.86
C ALA A 187 -1.97 -19.55 26.98
N THR A 188 -2.12 -20.36 25.93
CA THR A 188 -1.06 -20.65 24.95
C THR A 188 -0.56 -19.37 24.27
N VAL A 189 -1.47 -18.50 23.84
CA VAL A 189 -1.11 -17.21 23.22
C VAL A 189 -0.28 -16.35 24.17
N ARG A 190 -0.74 -16.19 25.42
CA ARG A 190 -0.02 -15.40 26.43
C ARG A 190 1.36 -15.97 26.70
N ASP A 191 1.46 -17.28 26.90
CA ASP A 191 2.72 -17.97 27.19
C ASP A 191 3.72 -17.83 26.04
N MET A 192 3.30 -18.00 24.78
CA MET A 192 4.18 -17.84 23.62
C MET A 192 4.71 -16.42 23.48
N LEU A 193 3.85 -15.41 23.59
CA LEU A 193 4.25 -14.00 23.46
C LEU A 193 5.08 -13.51 24.66
N THR A 194 4.75 -13.95 25.87
CA THR A 194 5.52 -13.62 27.08
C THR A 194 6.92 -14.22 26.98
N TRP A 195 7.03 -15.49 26.55
CA TRP A 195 8.33 -16.11 26.28
C TRP A 195 9.14 -15.33 25.25
N ALA A 196 8.53 -14.92 24.14
CA ALA A 196 9.23 -14.12 23.14
C ALA A 196 9.76 -12.79 23.72
N HIS A 197 8.94 -12.11 24.52
CA HIS A 197 9.31 -10.86 25.17
C HIS A 197 10.46 -11.05 26.18
N GLU A 198 10.40 -12.09 27.02
CA GLU A 198 11.46 -12.44 27.96
C GLU A 198 12.79 -12.75 27.24
N MET A 199 12.72 -13.37 26.06
CA MET A 199 13.87 -13.61 25.19
C MET A 199 14.36 -12.33 24.46
N GLY A 200 13.71 -11.19 24.67
CA GLY A 200 14.12 -9.89 24.13
C GLY A 200 13.49 -9.53 22.78
N ALA A 201 12.48 -10.26 22.32
CA ALA A 201 11.72 -9.90 21.14
C ALA A 201 10.91 -8.62 21.38
N THR A 202 10.94 -7.72 20.40
CA THR A 202 10.22 -6.43 20.46
C THR A 202 9.15 -6.33 19.37
N VAL A 203 9.19 -7.23 18.39
CA VAL A 203 8.24 -7.28 17.28
C VAL A 203 7.76 -8.71 17.11
N PHE A 204 6.47 -8.89 16.88
CA PHE A 204 5.85 -10.15 16.50
C PHE A 204 5.50 -10.13 15.01
N LEU A 205 5.94 -11.16 14.29
CA LEU A 205 5.65 -11.41 12.89
C LEU A 205 4.88 -12.74 12.77
N PRO A 206 3.66 -12.77 12.22
CA PRO A 206 2.97 -14.03 11.99
C PRO A 206 3.73 -14.94 11.00
N SER A 207 3.66 -16.24 11.24
CA SER A 207 4.13 -17.28 10.33
C SER A 207 2.95 -18.05 9.73
N GLY A 208 3.06 -18.40 8.45
CA GLY A 208 2.03 -19.16 7.74
C GLY A 208 0.85 -18.30 7.27
N ASP A 209 -0.34 -18.90 7.25
CA ASP A 209 -1.57 -18.35 6.68
C ASP A 209 -2.49 -17.71 7.73
N GLN A 210 -2.16 -17.77 9.02
CA GLN A 210 -2.99 -17.28 10.11
C GLN A 210 -2.16 -16.62 11.22
N VAL A 211 -2.74 -15.59 11.83
CA VAL A 211 -2.15 -14.99 13.02
C VAL A 211 -2.40 -15.88 14.24
N LEU A 212 -1.43 -15.92 15.15
CA LEU A 212 -1.56 -16.58 16.45
C LEU A 212 -2.86 -16.18 17.15
N GLY A 213 -3.67 -17.16 17.54
CA GLY A 213 -4.95 -16.96 18.22
C GLY A 213 -6.15 -16.71 17.29
N ARG A 214 -6.01 -16.87 15.97
CA ARG A 214 -7.11 -16.64 15.00
C ARG A 214 -8.43 -17.32 15.42
N ARG A 215 -9.55 -16.60 15.25
CA ARG A 215 -10.94 -16.94 15.63
C ARG A 215 -11.23 -16.99 17.13
N ASN A 216 -10.41 -17.70 17.92
CA ASN A 216 -10.76 -18.05 19.29
C ASN A 216 -10.02 -17.22 20.37
N ALA A 217 -8.84 -16.69 20.07
CA ALA A 217 -7.96 -16.01 21.03
C ALA A 217 -7.28 -14.74 20.47
N LEU A 218 -7.78 -14.18 19.36
CA LEU A 218 -7.14 -13.06 18.67
C LEU A 218 -7.15 -11.78 19.52
N GLY A 219 -8.20 -11.59 20.32
CA GLY A 219 -8.25 -10.52 21.32
C GLY A 219 -7.15 -10.65 22.37
N THR A 220 -6.86 -11.88 22.80
CA THR A 220 -5.74 -12.17 23.73
C THR A 220 -4.40 -11.83 23.10
N THR A 221 -4.20 -12.13 21.80
CA THR A 221 -2.98 -11.74 21.07
C THR A 221 -2.80 -10.22 21.10
N GLN A 222 -3.86 -9.47 20.79
CA GLN A 222 -3.83 -8.01 20.82
C GLN A 222 -3.48 -7.47 22.22
N GLU A 223 -4.22 -7.90 23.24
CA GLU A 223 -4.05 -7.44 24.63
C GLU A 223 -2.64 -7.75 25.15
N THR A 224 -2.12 -8.94 24.83
CA THR A 224 -0.78 -9.36 25.25
C THR A 224 0.30 -8.53 24.56
N LEU A 225 0.19 -8.27 23.26
CA LEU A 225 1.14 -7.41 22.55
C LEU A 225 1.14 -5.99 23.11
N GLN A 226 -0.03 -5.43 23.42
CA GLN A 226 -0.15 -4.11 24.04
C GLN A 226 0.48 -4.08 25.44
N THR A 227 0.18 -5.08 26.28
CA THR A 227 0.70 -5.19 27.64
C THR A 227 2.23 -5.30 27.68
N LEU A 228 2.81 -6.08 26.75
CA LEU A 228 4.25 -6.29 26.65
C LEU A 228 4.97 -5.18 25.87
N GLY A 229 4.25 -4.19 25.33
CA GLY A 229 4.82 -3.15 24.47
C GLY A 229 5.46 -3.69 23.19
N MET A 230 5.01 -4.84 22.71
CA MET A 230 5.50 -5.46 21.48
C MET A 230 4.76 -4.90 20.26
N LEU A 231 5.51 -4.72 19.16
CA LEU A 231 4.96 -4.28 17.88
C LEU A 231 4.45 -5.48 17.08
N TYR A 232 3.43 -5.25 16.27
CA TYR A 232 2.90 -6.21 15.30
C TYR A 232 3.41 -5.86 13.89
N ALA A 233 4.12 -6.78 13.24
CA ALA A 233 4.57 -6.61 11.87
C ALA A 233 3.55 -7.21 10.88
N THR A 234 2.89 -6.35 10.09
CA THR A 234 2.00 -6.79 9.01
C THR A 234 2.78 -6.91 7.69
N PRO A 235 2.91 -8.10 7.09
CA PRO A 235 3.63 -8.31 5.84
C PRO A 235 2.82 -7.85 4.62
N GLU A 236 3.48 -7.15 3.71
CA GLU A 236 2.89 -6.73 2.45
C GLU A 236 2.67 -7.90 1.48
N PHE A 237 1.59 -7.85 0.70
CA PHE A 237 1.20 -8.82 -0.33
C PHE A 237 0.90 -10.25 0.15
N THR A 238 0.97 -10.51 1.46
CA THR A 238 0.60 -11.79 2.04
C THR A 238 -0.76 -11.67 2.70
N ARG A 239 -1.69 -12.57 2.36
CA ARG A 239 -2.99 -12.63 3.04
C ARG A 239 -2.88 -13.57 4.24
N ILE A 240 -2.86 -13.01 5.43
CA ILE A 240 -2.80 -13.75 6.69
C ILE A 240 -4.16 -13.62 7.40
N GLY A 241 -4.80 -14.75 7.69
CA GLY A 241 -6.07 -14.81 8.39
C GLY A 241 -5.97 -14.18 9.78
N GLY A 242 -6.70 -13.08 9.99
CA GLY A 242 -6.72 -12.32 11.25
C GLY A 242 -5.84 -11.07 11.27
N ASP A 243 -5.01 -10.85 10.25
CA ASP A 243 -4.16 -9.66 10.13
C ASP A 243 -5.00 -8.38 10.09
N ASP A 244 -5.97 -8.29 9.18
CA ASP A 244 -6.87 -7.14 9.05
C ASP A 244 -7.59 -6.77 10.36
N GLU A 245 -7.97 -7.77 11.15
CA GLU A 245 -8.67 -7.57 12.43
C GLU A 245 -7.73 -6.97 13.49
N LEU A 246 -6.48 -7.43 13.57
CA LEU A 246 -5.48 -6.89 14.50
C LEU A 246 -5.05 -5.48 14.09
N VAL A 247 -4.76 -5.30 12.80
CA VAL A 247 -4.29 -4.02 12.26
C VAL A 247 -5.32 -2.91 12.47
N LYS A 248 -6.62 -3.23 12.39
CA LYS A 248 -7.71 -2.27 12.66
C LYS A 248 -7.95 -2.00 14.13
N LYS A 249 -7.72 -2.98 15.02
CA LYS A 249 -8.02 -2.85 16.45
C LYS A 249 -6.91 -2.18 17.26
N ALA A 250 -5.64 -2.34 16.86
CA ALA A 250 -4.49 -1.76 17.54
C ALA A 250 -3.51 -1.09 16.55
N PRO A 251 -3.96 -0.13 15.73
CA PRO A 251 -3.11 0.51 14.72
C PRO A 251 -1.84 1.16 15.31
N GLU A 252 -1.89 1.60 16.57
CA GLU A 252 -0.79 2.20 17.33
C GLU A 252 0.37 1.26 17.64
N ASN A 253 0.17 -0.06 17.55
CA ASN A 253 1.22 -1.06 17.76
C ASN A 253 1.72 -1.69 16.45
N VAL A 254 1.25 -1.21 15.29
CA VAL A 254 1.52 -1.86 14.00
C VAL A 254 2.67 -1.20 13.26
N VAL A 255 3.55 -2.03 12.70
CA VAL A 255 4.56 -1.64 11.72
C VAL A 255 4.38 -2.46 10.44
N ARG A 256 4.60 -1.83 9.29
CA ARG A 256 4.50 -2.51 8.00
C ARG A 256 5.84 -3.13 7.61
N LEU A 257 5.77 -4.36 7.12
CA LEU A 257 6.92 -5.15 6.70
C LEU A 257 6.86 -5.44 5.19
N HIS A 258 7.97 -5.24 4.49
CA HIS A 258 8.15 -5.71 3.12
C HIS A 258 9.05 -6.94 3.08
N SER A 259 8.64 -7.95 2.34
CA SER A 259 9.45 -9.12 2.03
C SER A 259 9.23 -9.48 0.57
N ALA A 260 10.32 -9.74 -0.16
CA ALA A 260 10.24 -10.33 -1.49
C ALA A 260 10.40 -11.85 -1.36
N GLN A 261 9.62 -12.61 -2.14
CA GLN A 261 9.81 -14.05 -2.23
C GLN A 261 11.07 -14.35 -3.05
N VAL A 262 11.77 -15.43 -2.72
CA VAL A 262 12.99 -15.85 -3.43
C VAL A 262 12.72 -16.03 -4.93
N ALA A 263 11.63 -16.72 -5.28
CA ALA A 263 11.21 -16.92 -6.67
C ALA A 263 10.90 -15.62 -7.45
N GLU A 264 10.59 -14.52 -6.75
CA GLU A 264 10.46 -13.21 -7.37
C GLU A 264 11.81 -12.52 -7.55
N LEU A 265 12.69 -12.62 -6.55
CA LEU A 265 14.05 -12.07 -6.59
C LEU A 265 14.88 -12.72 -7.70
N ASP A 266 14.73 -14.03 -7.92
CA ASP A 266 15.42 -14.79 -8.98
C ASP A 266 15.13 -14.25 -10.40
N ARG A 267 14.01 -13.53 -10.57
CA ARG A 267 13.59 -12.96 -11.86
C ARG A 267 14.06 -11.52 -12.06
N LEU A 268 14.64 -10.90 -11.03
CA LEU A 268 15.04 -9.51 -11.03
C LEU A 268 16.55 -9.40 -11.19
N SER A 269 17.01 -8.32 -11.85
CA SER A 269 18.42 -7.96 -11.75
C SER A 269 18.72 -7.49 -10.32
N PRO A 270 19.99 -7.57 -9.86
CA PRO A 270 20.37 -7.06 -8.55
C PRO A 270 19.97 -5.58 -8.34
N ALA A 271 20.09 -4.76 -9.39
CA ALA A 271 19.68 -3.36 -9.36
C ALA A 271 18.16 -3.19 -9.18
N ASP A 272 17.35 -3.96 -9.91
CA ASP A 272 15.88 -3.91 -9.76
C ASP A 272 15.44 -4.42 -8.38
N ALA A 273 16.16 -5.40 -7.81
CA ALA A 273 15.91 -5.90 -6.47
C ALA A 273 16.23 -4.83 -5.40
N VAL A 274 17.35 -4.12 -5.52
CA VAL A 274 17.67 -2.96 -4.65
C VAL A 274 16.57 -1.91 -4.76
N GLU A 275 16.20 -1.51 -5.99
CA GLU A 275 15.17 -0.52 -6.25
C GLU A 275 13.82 -0.90 -5.60
N ARG A 276 13.46 -2.19 -5.65
CA ARG A 276 12.23 -2.70 -5.02
C ARG A 276 12.20 -2.47 -3.51
N TYR A 277 13.30 -2.77 -2.81
CA TYR A 277 13.42 -2.55 -1.36
C TYR A 277 13.46 -1.06 -1.01
N VAL A 278 14.19 -0.25 -1.78
CA VAL A 278 14.24 1.21 -1.60
C VAL A 278 12.84 1.83 -1.76
N LYS A 279 12.08 1.42 -2.79
CA LYS A 279 10.69 1.84 -2.98
C LYS A 279 9.76 1.34 -1.88
N ALA A 280 10.01 0.17 -1.31
CA ALA A 280 9.26 -0.31 -0.14
C ALA A 280 9.40 0.65 1.04
N ALA A 281 10.63 1.04 1.37
CA ALA A 281 10.89 1.97 2.46
C ALA A 281 10.37 3.39 2.15
N ARG A 282 10.69 3.91 0.96
CA ARG A 282 10.41 5.31 0.57
C ARG A 282 8.97 5.56 0.17
N GLU A 283 8.45 4.81 -0.80
CA GLU A 283 7.14 5.08 -1.38
C GLU A 283 6.01 4.42 -0.59
N ARG A 284 6.29 3.30 0.09
CA ARG A 284 5.26 2.50 0.77
C ARG A 284 5.35 2.54 2.29
N ASN A 285 6.24 3.37 2.84
CA ASN A 285 6.41 3.60 4.27
C ASN A 285 6.63 2.31 5.08
N MET A 286 7.33 1.34 4.49
CA MET A 286 7.69 0.10 5.19
C MET A 286 8.75 0.41 6.22
N ARG A 287 8.52 0.00 7.48
CA ARG A 287 9.47 0.24 8.60
C ARG A 287 10.30 -1.00 8.89
N VAL A 288 9.92 -2.16 8.36
CA VAL A 288 10.75 -3.37 8.37
C VAL A 288 10.95 -3.85 6.94
N LEU A 289 12.20 -4.02 6.52
CA LEU A 289 12.58 -4.69 5.29
C LEU A 289 13.15 -6.05 5.65
N LEU A 290 12.40 -7.12 5.34
CA LEU A 290 12.89 -8.48 5.43
C LEU A 290 13.62 -8.84 4.14
N ILE A 291 14.95 -8.78 4.21
CA ILE A 291 15.87 -8.96 3.09
C ILE A 291 16.29 -10.43 3.04
N ARG A 292 16.18 -11.02 1.85
CA ARG A 292 16.64 -12.38 1.55
C ARG A 292 17.74 -12.32 0.49
N PRO A 293 18.66 -13.30 0.47
CA PRO A 293 19.72 -13.36 -0.53
C PRO A 293 19.15 -13.52 -1.93
N LEU A 294 19.84 -12.94 -2.92
CA LEU A 294 19.50 -13.07 -4.34
C LEU A 294 19.86 -14.45 -4.90
N SER A 295 20.85 -15.11 -4.30
CA SER A 295 21.29 -16.45 -4.67
C SER A 295 21.93 -17.12 -3.47
N PHE A 296 21.69 -18.43 -3.33
CA PHE A 296 22.38 -19.28 -2.35
C PHE A 296 23.59 -20.02 -2.94
N GLY A 297 23.77 -19.98 -4.26
CA GLY A 297 24.79 -20.75 -4.99
C GLY A 297 26.02 -19.94 -5.44
N ALA A 298 26.23 -18.74 -4.90
CA ALA A 298 27.41 -17.95 -5.20
C ALA A 298 28.67 -18.53 -4.52
N GLU A 299 29.87 -18.14 -4.99
CA GLU A 299 31.15 -18.58 -4.38
C GLU A 299 31.32 -18.03 -2.96
N HIS A 300 30.91 -16.78 -2.73
CA HIS A 300 30.96 -16.11 -1.43
C HIS A 300 29.57 -15.59 -1.03
N PRO A 301 28.63 -16.49 -0.70
CA PRO A 301 27.21 -16.14 -0.65
C PRO A 301 26.83 -15.24 0.54
N LEU A 302 27.62 -15.24 1.63
CA LEU A 302 27.44 -14.30 2.75
C LEU A 302 27.90 -12.89 2.37
N SER A 303 29.09 -12.73 1.80
CA SER A 303 29.60 -11.40 1.43
C SER A 303 28.76 -10.77 0.33
N ASP A 304 28.34 -11.55 -0.67
CA ASP A 304 27.43 -11.08 -1.73
C ASP A 304 26.09 -10.61 -1.15
N PHE A 305 25.58 -11.32 -0.15
CA PHE A 305 24.37 -10.93 0.55
C PHE A 305 24.58 -9.66 1.39
N GLY A 306 25.73 -9.54 2.06
CA GLY A 306 26.16 -8.35 2.75
C GLY A 306 26.22 -7.13 1.82
N ASP A 307 26.85 -7.26 0.66
CA ASP A 307 26.95 -6.20 -0.35
C ASP A 307 25.58 -5.79 -0.90
N PHE A 308 24.66 -6.75 -1.04
CA PHE A 308 23.28 -6.46 -1.40
C PHE A 308 22.57 -5.63 -0.31
N ILE A 309 22.70 -6.01 0.97
CA ILE A 309 22.18 -5.22 2.11
C ILE A 309 22.81 -3.82 2.13
N GLY A 310 24.12 -3.72 1.93
CA GLY A 310 24.86 -2.47 1.88
C GLY A 310 24.41 -1.55 0.74
N SER A 311 24.08 -2.12 -0.41
CA SER A 311 23.53 -1.39 -1.56
C SER A 311 22.13 -0.84 -1.27
N ILE A 312 21.27 -1.63 -0.64
CA ILE A 312 19.94 -1.16 -0.20
C ILE A 312 20.10 -0.03 0.82
N ARG A 313 21.02 -0.17 1.79
CA ARG A 313 21.28 0.83 2.82
C ARG A 313 21.67 2.17 2.19
N LYS A 314 22.68 2.17 1.32
CA LYS A 314 23.19 3.38 0.66
C LYS A 314 22.08 4.14 -0.06
N GLU A 315 21.24 3.44 -0.82
CA GLU A 315 20.15 4.07 -1.56
C GLU A 315 18.99 4.52 -0.64
N VAL A 316 18.67 3.79 0.44
CA VAL A 316 17.68 4.23 1.44
C VAL A 316 18.15 5.49 2.19
N GLU A 317 19.42 5.56 2.60
CA GLU A 317 20.01 6.72 3.28
C GLU A 317 20.06 7.95 2.36
N LYS A 318 20.46 7.74 1.09
CA LYS A 318 20.46 8.79 0.05
C LYS A 318 19.07 9.39 -0.18
N GLU A 319 18.02 8.60 -0.04
CA GLU A 319 16.62 9.03 -0.13
C GLU A 319 16.06 9.63 1.18
N GLY A 320 16.91 9.83 2.19
CA GLY A 320 16.57 10.46 3.46
C GLY A 320 15.92 9.53 4.48
N GLY A 321 15.95 8.21 4.25
CA GLY A 321 15.66 7.19 5.26
C GLY A 321 16.78 7.05 6.27
N ALA A 322 16.49 6.45 7.43
CA ALA A 322 17.48 6.18 8.46
C ALA A 322 17.40 4.72 8.90
N LEU A 323 18.54 4.09 9.14
CA LEU A 323 18.58 2.80 9.83
C LEU A 323 18.24 3.00 11.31
N GLY A 324 17.34 2.19 11.83
CA GLY A 324 17.00 2.22 13.25
C GLY A 324 15.88 1.26 13.60
N LYS A 325 15.55 1.21 14.89
CA LYS A 325 14.41 0.43 15.37
C LYS A 325 13.11 0.99 14.79
N PRO A 326 12.23 0.15 14.22
CA PRO A 326 10.98 0.59 13.64
C PRO A 326 10.09 1.09 14.77
N LYS A 327 9.43 2.22 14.52
CA LYS A 327 8.40 2.76 15.40
C LYS A 327 7.07 2.76 14.66
N PRO A 328 5.94 2.61 15.35
CA PRO A 328 4.64 2.93 14.78
C PRO A 328 4.58 4.41 14.36
N PHE A 329 3.69 4.75 13.42
CA PHE A 329 3.44 6.16 13.12
C PHE A 329 2.66 6.80 14.27
N GLU A 330 3.05 8.02 14.62
CA GLU A 330 2.28 8.80 15.58
C GLU A 330 0.97 9.29 14.92
N PRO A 331 -0.17 9.26 15.64
CA PRO A 331 -1.40 9.80 15.12
C PRO A 331 -1.24 11.31 14.88
N PRO A 332 -1.79 11.84 13.77
CA PRO A 332 -1.76 13.28 13.51
C PRO A 332 -2.49 14.05 14.62
N THR A 333 -1.95 15.21 15.02
CA THR A 333 -2.54 16.07 16.05
C THR A 333 -3.73 16.87 15.50
N LEU A 334 -4.78 16.18 15.05
CA LEU A 334 -6.01 16.79 14.55
C LEU A 334 -7.20 16.41 15.42
N PRO A 335 -8.08 17.37 15.77
CA PRO A 335 -9.33 17.05 16.43
C PRO A 335 -10.21 16.13 15.59
N ARG A 336 -10.96 15.23 16.23
CA ARG A 336 -11.86 14.26 15.55
C ARG A 336 -12.94 14.92 14.68
N TRP A 337 -13.30 16.17 14.95
CA TRP A 337 -14.28 16.94 14.16
C TRP A 337 -13.68 17.59 12.90
N PHE A 338 -12.35 17.62 12.74
CA PHE A 338 -11.71 18.34 11.63
C PHE A 338 -12.13 17.85 10.23
N PRO A 339 -12.34 16.54 9.98
CA PRO A 339 -12.89 16.06 8.71
C PRO A 339 -14.26 16.66 8.36
N ILE A 340 -15.07 17.04 9.35
CA ILE A 340 -16.36 17.71 9.16
C ILE A 340 -16.18 19.09 8.53
N LEU A 341 -15.15 19.84 8.94
CA LEU A 341 -14.86 21.13 8.30
C LEU A 341 -14.50 20.96 6.83
N ILE A 342 -13.68 19.95 6.51
CA ILE A 342 -13.33 19.66 5.11
C ILE A 342 -14.59 19.21 4.35
N GLY A 343 -15.36 18.28 4.91
CA GLY A 343 -16.63 17.80 4.34
C GLY A 343 -17.61 18.93 4.01
N LEU A 344 -17.88 19.81 4.97
CA LEU A 344 -18.78 20.95 4.79
C LEU A 344 -18.23 21.98 3.78
N SER A 345 -16.91 22.16 3.71
CA SER A 345 -16.31 23.09 2.74
C SER A 345 -16.51 22.66 1.29
N ILE A 346 -16.72 21.37 1.01
CA ILE A 346 -16.95 20.83 -0.34
C ILE A 346 -18.38 21.13 -0.83
N VAL A 347 -19.34 21.34 0.09
CA VAL A 347 -20.77 21.50 -0.21
C VAL A 347 -21.04 22.57 -1.27
N PRO A 348 -20.47 23.80 -1.21
CA PRO A 348 -20.73 24.81 -2.23
C PRO A 348 -20.23 24.41 -3.63
N ALA A 349 -19.08 23.74 -3.74
CA ALA A 349 -18.59 23.21 -5.01
C ALA A 349 -19.49 22.09 -5.53
N GLY A 350 -19.97 21.21 -4.65
CA GLY A 350 -20.94 20.16 -4.99
C GLY A 350 -22.27 20.75 -5.47
N PHE A 351 -22.75 21.80 -4.82
CA PHE A 351 -23.95 22.53 -5.23
C PHE A 351 -23.76 23.19 -6.61
N PHE A 352 -22.61 23.82 -6.86
CA PHE A 352 -22.28 24.37 -8.19
C PHE A 352 -22.37 23.30 -9.27
N VAL A 353 -21.73 22.15 -9.07
CA VAL A 353 -21.79 21.02 -10.02
C VAL A 353 -23.23 20.54 -10.20
N GLY A 354 -23.96 20.28 -9.11
CA GLY A 354 -25.35 19.80 -9.17
C GLY A 354 -26.27 20.78 -9.91
N SER A 355 -26.13 22.10 -9.66
CA SER A 355 -26.92 23.14 -10.31
C SER A 355 -26.71 23.22 -11.83
N ALA A 356 -25.57 22.72 -12.34
CA ALA A 356 -25.30 22.66 -13.77
C ALA A 356 -26.07 21.53 -14.48
N PHE A 357 -26.51 20.50 -13.76
CA PHE A 357 -27.25 19.35 -14.30
C PHE A 357 -28.76 19.41 -13.99
N PHE A 358 -29.15 20.03 -12.88
CA PHE A 358 -30.54 20.11 -12.44
C PHE A 358 -31.04 21.55 -12.41
N SER A 359 -32.09 21.86 -13.17
CA SER A 359 -32.71 23.19 -13.20
C SER A 359 -33.83 23.39 -12.15
N ASP A 360 -34.38 22.31 -11.60
CA ASP A 360 -35.45 22.37 -10.59
C ASP A 360 -34.90 22.80 -9.22
N ARG A 361 -35.41 23.91 -8.70
CA ARG A 361 -35.03 24.46 -7.39
C ARG A 361 -35.30 23.49 -6.23
N ARG A 362 -36.32 22.63 -6.33
CA ARG A 362 -36.61 21.62 -5.30
C ARG A 362 -35.52 20.55 -5.26
N LEU A 363 -35.13 20.04 -6.43
CA LEU A 363 -34.02 19.08 -6.53
C LEU A 363 -32.69 19.68 -6.08
N GLN A 364 -32.43 20.95 -6.40
CA GLN A 364 -31.27 21.67 -5.91
C GLN A 364 -31.26 21.82 -4.38
N ALA A 365 -32.41 22.16 -3.77
CA ALA A 365 -32.53 22.27 -2.31
C ALA A 365 -32.36 20.91 -1.61
N ILE A 366 -32.95 19.84 -2.15
CA ILE A 366 -32.77 18.46 -1.66
C ILE A 366 -31.30 18.04 -1.78
N GLY A 367 -30.68 18.29 -2.93
CA GLY A 367 -29.27 18.00 -3.17
C GLY A 367 -28.34 18.76 -2.22
N LEU A 368 -28.62 20.03 -1.95
CA LEU A 368 -27.88 20.82 -0.96
C LEU A 368 -28.04 20.24 0.44
N GLY A 369 -29.27 19.92 0.86
CA GLY A 369 -29.54 19.28 2.15
C GLY A 369 -28.78 17.96 2.31
N LEU A 370 -28.78 17.12 1.28
CA LEU A 370 -28.02 15.87 1.27
C LEU A 370 -26.51 16.10 1.37
N LEU A 371 -25.96 17.07 0.63
CA LEU A 371 -24.53 17.39 0.69
C LEU A 371 -24.11 17.91 2.07
N VAL A 372 -24.94 18.74 2.72
CA VAL A 372 -24.71 19.21 4.09
C VAL A 372 -24.73 18.04 5.07
N LEU A 373 -25.72 17.15 4.95
CA LEU A 373 -25.82 15.94 5.78
C LEU A 373 -24.60 15.04 5.59
N LEU A 374 -24.14 14.82 4.35
CA LEU A 374 -22.94 14.04 4.06
C LEU A 374 -21.67 14.71 4.59
N GLY A 375 -21.56 16.03 4.48
CA GLY A 375 -20.46 16.80 5.06
C GLY A 375 -20.38 16.63 6.58
N ALA A 376 -21.52 16.68 7.28
CA ALA A 376 -21.61 16.39 8.71
C ALA A 376 -21.36 14.91 9.04
N ALA A 377 -21.82 13.99 8.19
CA ALA A 377 -21.65 12.55 8.36
C ALA A 377 -20.19 12.08 8.22
N THR A 378 -19.25 12.93 7.79
CA THR A 378 -17.81 12.62 7.86
C THR A 378 -17.29 12.33 9.27
N ALA A 379 -18.08 12.67 10.31
CA ALA A 379 -17.85 12.25 11.68
C ALA A 379 -17.84 10.71 11.86
N VAL A 380 -18.49 9.97 10.97
CA VAL A 380 -18.50 8.50 10.95
C VAL A 380 -17.81 7.97 9.70
N HIS A 381 -17.21 6.78 9.82
CA HIS A 381 -16.40 6.16 8.76
C HIS A 381 -17.13 6.07 7.41
N THR A 382 -18.38 5.62 7.41
CA THR A 382 -19.18 5.49 6.18
C THR A 382 -19.41 6.84 5.49
N GLY A 383 -19.75 7.88 6.26
CA GLY A 383 -19.96 9.22 5.71
C GLY A 383 -18.67 9.84 5.21
N LEU A 384 -17.53 9.56 5.87
CA LEU A 384 -16.20 9.96 5.42
C LEU A 384 -15.87 9.37 4.04
N GLN A 385 -16.09 8.05 3.85
CA GLN A 385 -15.85 7.37 2.58
C GLN A 385 -16.74 7.90 1.45
N ILE A 386 -18.02 8.15 1.74
CA ILE A 386 -18.96 8.70 0.76
C ILE A 386 -18.58 10.14 0.40
N MET A 387 -18.26 10.98 1.38
CA MET A 387 -17.91 12.39 1.10
C MET A 387 -16.56 12.51 0.39
N ALA A 388 -15.60 11.63 0.68
CA ALA A 388 -14.37 11.49 -0.09
C ALA A 388 -14.66 11.14 -1.55
N LEU A 389 -15.57 10.18 -1.80
CA LEU A 389 -16.01 9.87 -3.15
C LEU A 389 -16.66 11.09 -3.83
N VAL A 390 -17.56 11.81 -3.14
CA VAL A 390 -18.15 13.05 -3.65
C VAL A 390 -17.07 14.06 -4.04
N ALA A 391 -16.05 14.27 -3.21
CA ALA A 391 -14.93 15.16 -3.55
C ALA A 391 -14.22 14.72 -4.85
N THR A 392 -13.95 13.43 -5.02
CA THR A 392 -13.30 12.93 -6.25
C THR A 392 -14.12 13.13 -7.52
N LEU A 393 -15.44 13.27 -7.41
CA LEU A 393 -16.33 13.53 -8.54
C LEU A 393 -16.52 15.03 -8.77
N VAL A 394 -16.81 15.77 -7.70
CA VAL A 394 -17.18 17.18 -7.75
C VAL A 394 -16.06 18.03 -8.33
N PHE A 395 -14.82 17.88 -7.87
CA PHE A 395 -13.75 18.79 -8.27
C PHE A 395 -13.31 18.61 -9.73
N PRO A 396 -13.07 17.39 -10.26
CA PRO A 396 -12.82 17.23 -11.69
C PRO A 396 -13.98 17.73 -12.55
N VAL A 397 -15.24 17.43 -12.20
CA VAL A 397 -16.39 17.91 -12.99
C VAL A 397 -16.51 19.44 -12.91
N ALA A 398 -16.31 20.04 -11.73
CA ALA A 398 -16.28 21.49 -11.55
C ALA A 398 -15.18 22.14 -12.40
N ALA A 399 -13.99 21.53 -12.47
CA ALA A 399 -12.87 22.01 -13.25
C ALA A 399 -13.24 22.18 -14.73
N PHE A 400 -13.92 21.18 -15.30
CA PHE A 400 -14.37 21.19 -16.69
C PHE A 400 -15.59 22.12 -16.92
N LEU A 401 -16.48 22.27 -15.94
CA LEU A 401 -17.56 23.27 -15.98
C LEU A 401 -17.01 24.71 -16.00
N VAL A 402 -15.98 24.98 -15.18
CA VAL A 402 -15.27 26.27 -15.18
C VAL A 402 -14.54 26.49 -16.49
N LEU A 403 -13.86 25.47 -17.02
CA LEU A 403 -13.22 25.52 -18.33
C LEU A 403 -14.21 25.92 -19.43
N ASP A 404 -15.39 25.30 -19.48
CA ASP A 404 -16.38 25.63 -20.53
C ASP A 404 -17.04 27.00 -20.33
N ALA A 405 -17.15 27.48 -19.09
CA ALA A 405 -17.65 28.82 -18.81
C ALA A 405 -16.66 29.92 -19.23
N LEU A 406 -15.36 29.74 -18.92
CA LEU A 406 -14.32 30.73 -19.20
C LEU A 406 -13.80 30.68 -20.64
N ARG A 407 -13.65 29.47 -21.20
CA ARG A 407 -12.98 29.18 -22.49
C ARG A 407 -11.72 30.04 -22.69
N PRO A 408 -10.70 29.88 -21.83
CA PRO A 408 -9.52 30.72 -21.84
C PRO A 408 -8.80 30.62 -23.19
N ARG A 409 -8.44 31.76 -23.77
CA ARG A 409 -7.68 31.80 -25.04
C ARG A 409 -6.31 31.14 -24.91
N ASN A 410 -5.72 31.22 -23.72
CA ASN A 410 -4.45 30.60 -23.39
C ASN A 410 -4.70 29.15 -22.93
N VAL A 411 -4.29 28.19 -23.76
CA VAL A 411 -4.45 26.75 -23.53
C VAL A 411 -3.73 26.32 -22.24
N LEU A 412 -2.55 26.89 -21.98
CA LEU A 412 -1.78 26.61 -20.76
C LEU A 412 -2.54 27.04 -19.51
N LEU A 413 -3.12 28.24 -19.53
CA LEU A 413 -3.92 28.73 -18.41
C LEU A 413 -5.15 27.83 -18.15
N GLY A 414 -5.83 27.39 -19.21
CA GLY A 414 -6.95 26.45 -19.10
C GLY A 414 -6.52 25.11 -18.50
N PHE A 415 -5.39 24.58 -18.94
CA PHE A 415 -4.83 23.33 -18.43
C PHE A 415 -4.43 23.42 -16.94
N LEU A 416 -3.72 24.49 -16.57
CA LEU A 416 -3.31 24.73 -15.18
C LEU A 416 -4.52 24.94 -14.27
N LEU A 417 -5.54 25.68 -14.74
CA LEU A 417 -6.78 25.87 -13.99
C LEU A 417 -7.51 24.54 -13.73
N VAL A 418 -7.67 23.71 -14.76
CA VAL A 418 -8.34 22.41 -14.63
C VAL A 418 -7.56 21.49 -13.67
N SER A 419 -6.22 21.51 -13.77
CA SER A 419 -5.33 20.71 -12.92
C SER A 419 -5.32 21.19 -11.47
N ALA A 420 -5.33 22.51 -11.24
CA ALA A 420 -5.40 23.08 -9.90
C ALA A 420 -6.74 22.76 -9.22
N ILE A 421 -7.87 22.87 -9.92
CA ILE A 421 -9.18 22.53 -9.36
C ILE A 421 -9.26 21.03 -9.05
N SER A 422 -8.77 20.18 -9.95
CA SER A 422 -8.75 18.72 -9.74
C SER A 422 -7.85 18.32 -8.57
N LEU A 423 -6.70 18.98 -8.41
CA LEU A 423 -5.80 18.79 -7.27
C LEU A 423 -6.50 19.03 -5.94
N ILE A 424 -7.35 20.06 -5.83
CA ILE A 424 -8.14 20.32 -4.62
C ILE A 424 -8.99 19.11 -4.23
N GLY A 425 -9.58 18.41 -5.20
CA GLY A 425 -10.34 17.17 -4.93
C GLY A 425 -9.50 16.07 -4.30
N GLY A 426 -8.28 15.86 -4.81
CA GLY A 426 -7.35 14.91 -4.22
C GLY A 426 -6.86 15.35 -2.83
N LEU A 427 -6.59 16.65 -2.64
CA LEU A 427 -6.21 17.21 -1.34
C LEU A 427 -7.33 17.01 -0.30
N CYS A 428 -8.59 17.22 -0.68
CA CYS A 428 -9.76 16.96 0.17
C CYS A 428 -9.82 15.51 0.65
N VAL A 429 -9.60 14.54 -0.24
CA VAL A 429 -9.57 13.12 0.16
C VAL A 429 -8.41 12.85 1.11
N ALA A 430 -7.19 13.27 0.75
CA ALA A 430 -6.00 13.08 1.59
C ALA A 430 -6.10 13.79 2.94
N GLY A 431 -6.79 14.95 2.99
CA GLY A 431 -7.01 15.73 4.21
C GLY A 431 -8.11 15.19 5.10
N MET A 432 -9.18 14.62 4.53
CA MET A 432 -10.26 13.96 5.30
C MET A 432 -9.79 12.62 5.87
N MET A 433 -9.05 11.83 5.07
CA MET A 433 -8.59 10.49 5.44
C MET A 433 -7.17 10.54 6.03
N ASN A 434 -7.01 11.41 7.03
CA ASN A 434 -5.76 11.68 7.70
C ASN A 434 -5.75 11.01 9.09
N GLY A 435 -5.26 9.78 9.14
CA GLY A 435 -5.23 9.00 10.38
C GLY A 435 -4.37 7.76 10.25
N LEU A 436 -3.95 7.23 11.41
CA LEU A 436 -3.06 6.08 11.49
C LEU A 436 -3.55 4.85 10.70
N PRO A 437 -4.86 4.48 10.74
CA PRO A 437 -5.38 3.37 9.94
C PRO A 437 -5.09 3.49 8.43
N TYR A 438 -5.05 4.71 7.90
CA TYR A 438 -4.78 4.95 6.47
C TYR A 438 -3.30 4.84 6.11
N TYR A 439 -2.41 5.21 7.03
CA TYR A 439 -0.95 5.15 6.81
C TYR A 439 -0.43 3.72 6.82
N ILE A 440 -0.97 2.92 7.76
CA ILE A 440 -0.57 1.52 7.89
C ILE A 440 -1.33 0.60 6.92
N LYS A 441 -2.21 1.16 6.07
CA LYS A 441 -3.10 0.42 5.15
C LYS A 441 -4.10 -0.52 5.86
N ALA A 442 -4.46 -0.21 7.12
CA ALA A 442 -5.58 -0.85 7.82
C ALA A 442 -6.93 -0.55 7.16
N ASP A 443 -7.03 0.67 6.63
CA ASP A 443 -8.19 1.18 5.92
C ASP A 443 -7.74 1.89 4.65
N GLU A 444 -8.56 1.83 3.62
CA GLU A 444 -8.25 2.42 2.31
C GLU A 444 -9.49 3.09 1.71
N PHE A 445 -9.27 3.94 0.72
CA PHE A 445 -10.38 4.53 -0.01
C PHE A 445 -11.02 3.47 -0.93
N SER A 446 -12.24 3.06 -0.62
CA SER A 446 -12.93 1.99 -1.36
C SER A 446 -13.47 2.46 -2.72
N GLY A 447 -13.60 3.77 -2.92
CA GLY A 447 -14.21 4.37 -4.11
C GLY A 447 -13.28 4.53 -5.33
N VAL A 448 -12.07 3.93 -5.32
CA VAL A 448 -11.05 4.15 -6.36
C VAL A 448 -11.59 3.94 -7.78
N LYS A 449 -12.28 2.83 -8.04
CA LYS A 449 -12.82 2.55 -9.39
C LYS A 449 -13.82 3.62 -9.83
N ILE A 450 -14.78 3.97 -8.98
CA ILE A 450 -15.80 4.98 -9.30
C ILE A 450 -15.13 6.34 -9.52
N SER A 451 -14.19 6.73 -8.66
CA SER A 451 -13.48 8.01 -8.73
C SER A 451 -12.68 8.21 -10.02
N ILE A 452 -12.18 7.11 -10.61
CA ILE A 452 -11.42 7.17 -11.87
C ILE A 452 -12.36 7.29 -13.07
N PHE A 453 -13.38 6.43 -13.15
CA PHE A 453 -14.16 6.26 -14.38
C PHE A 453 -15.37 7.17 -14.46
N LEU A 454 -16.07 7.42 -13.36
CA LEU A 454 -17.34 8.17 -13.39
C LEU A 454 -17.15 9.63 -13.85
N PRO A 455 -16.12 10.39 -13.40
CA PRO A 455 -15.91 11.75 -13.92
C PRO A 455 -15.65 11.77 -15.42
N ILE A 456 -14.91 10.79 -15.96
CA ILE A 456 -14.61 10.68 -17.39
C ILE A 456 -15.91 10.59 -18.20
N VAL A 457 -16.84 9.75 -17.75
CA VAL A 457 -18.14 9.58 -18.40
C VAL A 457 -18.98 10.86 -18.31
N ILE A 458 -19.05 11.48 -17.12
CA ILE A 458 -19.80 12.73 -16.91
C ILE A 458 -19.26 13.85 -17.80
N ILE A 459 -17.93 14.02 -17.85
CA ILE A 459 -17.27 15.06 -18.65
C ILE A 459 -17.48 14.80 -20.16
N GLY A 460 -17.32 13.56 -20.60
CA GLY A 460 -17.58 13.17 -21.99
C GLY A 460 -19.03 13.47 -22.40
N PHE A 461 -20.00 13.07 -21.58
CA PHE A 461 -21.41 13.36 -21.81
C PHE A 461 -21.70 14.86 -21.84
N LEU A 462 -21.12 15.62 -20.91
CA LEU A 462 -21.28 17.07 -20.83
C LEU A 462 -20.81 17.78 -22.11
N PHE A 463 -19.61 17.46 -22.60
CA PHE A 463 -19.09 18.10 -23.81
C PHE A 463 -19.74 17.58 -25.09
N LEU A 464 -20.15 16.30 -25.14
CA LEU A 464 -20.95 15.78 -26.24
C LEU A 464 -22.26 16.54 -26.37
N GLN A 465 -22.99 16.77 -25.28
CA GLN A 465 -24.22 17.58 -25.30
C GLN A 465 -23.99 19.04 -25.69
N ARG A 466 -22.84 19.63 -25.37
CA ARG A 466 -22.55 21.04 -25.66
C ARG A 466 -22.02 21.28 -27.06
N LEU A 467 -21.27 20.33 -27.62
CA LEU A 467 -20.53 20.48 -28.87
C LEU A 467 -21.08 19.65 -30.02
N ALA A 468 -21.98 18.70 -29.76
CA ALA A 468 -22.65 17.89 -30.77
C ALA A 468 -24.17 17.84 -30.52
N ASP A 469 -24.96 17.74 -31.59
CA ASP A 469 -26.40 17.48 -31.46
C ASP A 469 -26.63 15.98 -31.25
N LEU A 470 -26.97 15.60 -30.02
CA LEU A 470 -27.18 14.20 -29.61
C LEU A 470 -28.20 13.48 -30.51
N LYS A 471 -29.25 14.16 -30.99
CA LYS A 471 -30.26 13.56 -31.85
C LYS A 471 -29.70 13.26 -33.24
N SER A 472 -28.83 14.13 -33.74
CA SER A 472 -28.13 13.93 -35.01
C SER A 472 -27.10 12.80 -34.92
N VAL A 473 -26.35 12.72 -33.81
CA VAL A 473 -25.33 11.69 -33.58
C VAL A 473 -25.95 10.31 -33.43
N LEU A 474 -27.07 10.18 -32.70
CA LEU A 474 -27.78 8.91 -32.55
C LEU A 474 -28.47 8.43 -33.85
N LYS A 475 -28.80 9.35 -34.75
CA LYS A 475 -29.40 9.04 -36.06
C LYS A 475 -28.37 8.93 -37.19
N ALA A 476 -27.10 9.25 -36.92
CA ALA A 476 -26.05 9.16 -37.91
C ALA A 476 -25.79 7.70 -38.27
N PRO A 477 -25.55 7.37 -39.55
CA PRO A 477 -25.21 6.02 -39.95
C PRO A 477 -23.90 5.60 -39.27
N ILE A 478 -23.94 4.46 -38.58
CA ILE A 478 -22.78 3.89 -37.90
C ILE A 478 -21.79 3.38 -38.96
N THR A 479 -20.66 4.07 -39.13
CA THR A 479 -19.58 3.60 -40.00
C THR A 479 -18.70 2.59 -39.28
N TRP A 480 -18.07 1.67 -40.02
CA TRP A 480 -17.10 0.72 -39.44
C TRP A 480 -15.97 1.41 -38.67
N SER A 481 -15.56 2.62 -39.08
CA SER A 481 -14.59 3.42 -38.34
C SER A 481 -15.09 3.89 -36.97
N THR A 482 -16.37 4.28 -36.85
CA THR A 482 -16.97 4.64 -35.56
C THR A 482 -17.14 3.42 -34.64
N VAL A 483 -17.50 2.26 -35.20
CA VAL A 483 -17.55 0.99 -34.44
C VAL A 483 -16.17 0.63 -33.94
N ALA A 484 -15.16 0.64 -34.81
CA ALA A 484 -13.79 0.32 -34.46
C ALA A 484 -13.25 1.26 -33.36
N LEU A 485 -13.53 2.56 -33.46
CA LEU A 485 -13.17 3.54 -32.43
C LEU A 485 -13.88 3.26 -31.10
N GLY A 486 -15.19 3.00 -31.13
CA GLY A 486 -15.97 2.68 -29.95
C GLY A 486 -15.51 1.41 -29.24
N VAL A 487 -15.27 0.34 -30.01
CA VAL A 487 -14.70 -0.93 -29.52
C VAL A 487 -13.32 -0.71 -28.93
N THR A 488 -12.48 0.10 -29.56
CA THR A 488 -11.13 0.41 -29.06
C THR A 488 -11.19 1.16 -27.72
N ILE A 489 -12.05 2.17 -27.61
CA ILE A 489 -12.24 2.91 -26.34
C ILE A 489 -12.78 1.97 -25.25
N ALA A 490 -13.78 1.15 -25.58
CA ALA A 490 -14.34 0.18 -24.64
C ALA A 490 -13.30 -0.85 -24.19
N ALA A 491 -12.47 -1.35 -25.11
CA ALA A 491 -11.37 -2.27 -24.81
C ALA A 491 -10.31 -1.63 -23.92
N VAL A 492 -9.89 -0.39 -24.22
CA VAL A 492 -8.92 0.35 -23.40
C VAL A 492 -9.49 0.60 -21.99
N LEU A 493 -10.73 1.06 -21.88
CA LEU A 493 -11.39 1.26 -20.59
C LEU A 493 -11.56 -0.07 -19.83
N GLY A 494 -11.94 -1.15 -20.50
CA GLY A 494 -12.07 -2.48 -19.93
C GLY A 494 -10.74 -3.03 -19.41
N LEU A 495 -9.66 -2.90 -20.20
CA LEU A 495 -8.30 -3.24 -19.78
C LEU A 495 -7.83 -2.38 -18.62
N MET A 496 -8.17 -1.08 -18.60
CA MET A 496 -7.89 -0.20 -17.47
C MET A 496 -8.62 -0.66 -16.21
N ILE A 497 -9.90 -1.03 -16.29
CA ILE A 497 -10.66 -1.55 -15.15
C ILE A 497 -10.02 -2.86 -14.66
N ALA A 498 -9.67 -3.77 -15.57
CA ALA A 498 -9.06 -5.05 -15.24
C ALA A 498 -7.68 -4.87 -14.59
N ARG A 499 -6.86 -3.92 -15.05
CA ARG A 499 -5.55 -3.60 -14.48
C ARG A 499 -5.60 -2.72 -13.23
N THR A 500 -6.75 -2.15 -12.89
CA THR A 500 -6.92 -1.34 -11.68
C THR A 500 -7.36 -2.23 -10.51
N GLY A 501 -6.38 -2.89 -9.89
CA GLY A 501 -6.55 -3.77 -8.72
C GLY A 501 -5.20 -4.30 -8.20
N ASN A 502 -5.15 -4.73 -6.94
CA ASN A 502 -3.97 -5.39 -6.36
C ASN A 502 -3.86 -6.81 -6.95
N ASP A 503 -2.76 -7.08 -7.65
CA ASP A 503 -2.38 -8.34 -8.30
C ASP A 503 -3.17 -8.77 -9.54
N THR A 504 -2.83 -8.14 -10.68
CA THR A 504 -2.92 -8.85 -11.96
C THR A 504 -1.55 -9.42 -12.28
N GLY A 505 -1.42 -10.75 -12.29
CA GLY A 505 -0.17 -11.49 -12.55
C GLY A 505 0.42 -11.32 -13.97
N ALA A 506 0.04 -10.27 -14.69
CA ALA A 506 0.63 -9.88 -15.96
C ALA A 506 1.72 -8.85 -15.69
N GLY A 507 2.97 -9.30 -15.66
CA GLY A 507 4.13 -8.43 -15.53
C GLY A 507 4.19 -7.37 -16.65
N PRO A 508 4.78 -6.19 -16.39
CA PRO A 508 5.04 -5.19 -17.43
C PRO A 508 5.89 -5.80 -18.55
N SER A 509 5.72 -5.32 -19.79
CA SER A 509 6.55 -5.79 -20.90
C SER A 509 8.02 -5.36 -20.70
N GLY A 510 8.98 -6.11 -21.28
CA GLY A 510 10.41 -5.78 -21.14
C GLY A 510 10.75 -4.35 -21.58
N GLY A 511 10.13 -3.84 -22.65
CA GLY A 511 10.30 -2.44 -23.08
C GLY A 511 9.68 -1.42 -22.11
N GLU A 512 8.59 -1.77 -21.43
CA GLU A 512 8.01 -0.94 -20.38
C GLU A 512 8.95 -0.85 -19.17
N MET A 513 9.63 -1.94 -18.80
CA MET A 513 10.64 -1.94 -17.73
C MET A 513 11.85 -1.06 -18.07
N VAL A 514 12.37 -1.10 -19.30
CA VAL A 514 13.47 -0.22 -19.73
C VAL A 514 13.07 1.25 -19.67
N PHE A 515 11.87 1.59 -20.16
CA PHE A 515 11.36 2.95 -20.08
C PHE A 515 11.17 3.41 -18.63
N ARG A 516 10.68 2.52 -17.77
CA ARG A 516 10.52 2.74 -16.33
C ARG A 516 11.85 3.03 -15.63
N ASN A 517 12.90 2.26 -15.94
CA ASN A 517 14.23 2.44 -15.35
C ASN A 517 14.89 3.74 -15.87
N LEU A 518 14.64 4.11 -17.13
CA LEU A 518 15.07 5.40 -17.67
C LEU A 518 14.42 6.57 -16.91
N LEU A 519 13.11 6.51 -16.67
CA LEU A 519 12.41 7.55 -15.91
C LEU A 519 12.96 7.69 -14.50
N ASP A 520 13.26 6.58 -13.81
CA ASP A 520 13.77 6.62 -12.44
C ASP A 520 15.19 7.20 -12.34
N ARG A 521 16.00 7.01 -13.38
CA ARG A 521 17.35 7.58 -13.44
C ARG A 521 17.34 9.10 -13.58
N PHE A 522 16.35 9.67 -14.27
CA PHE A 522 16.29 11.10 -14.57
C PHE A 522 15.29 11.88 -13.69
N LEU A 523 14.29 11.22 -13.12
CA LEU A 523 13.22 11.85 -12.35
C LEU A 523 13.29 11.46 -10.88
N PHE A 524 13.10 12.45 -10.00
CA PHE A 524 13.10 12.24 -8.54
C PHE A 524 12.01 11.26 -8.05
N VAL A 525 10.86 11.23 -8.74
CA VAL A 525 9.76 10.28 -8.50
C VAL A 525 9.14 9.92 -9.85
N ARG A 526 8.84 8.64 -10.08
CA ARG A 526 8.17 8.18 -11.30
C ARG A 526 6.74 8.73 -11.39
N PRO A 527 6.40 9.57 -12.40
CA PRO A 527 5.02 9.95 -12.70
C PRO A 527 4.26 8.78 -13.31
N ARG A 528 2.92 8.80 -13.24
CA ARG A 528 2.13 7.73 -13.86
C ARG A 528 2.17 7.90 -15.38
N THR A 529 2.75 6.93 -16.07
CA THR A 529 2.91 6.93 -17.55
C THR A 529 1.66 7.35 -18.31
N LYS A 530 0.48 6.86 -17.89
CA LYS A 530 -0.81 7.19 -18.50
C LYS A 530 -1.21 8.67 -18.39
N GLU A 531 -0.77 9.37 -17.35
CA GLU A 531 -1.20 10.75 -17.11
C GLU A 531 -0.42 11.74 -17.97
N PHE A 532 0.91 11.60 -18.07
CA PHE A 532 1.75 12.54 -18.81
C PHE A 532 1.89 12.19 -20.30
N LEU A 533 1.76 10.91 -20.70
CA LEU A 533 1.81 10.53 -22.11
C LEU A 533 0.46 10.66 -22.83
N ILE A 534 -0.65 10.47 -22.13
CA ILE A 534 -1.98 10.39 -22.76
C ILE A 534 -2.92 11.46 -22.18
N GLY A 535 -3.19 11.42 -20.87
CA GLY A 535 -4.19 12.29 -20.23
C GLY A 535 -3.94 13.78 -20.45
N HIS A 536 -2.83 14.32 -19.90
CA HIS A 536 -2.52 15.74 -19.99
C HIS A 536 -2.30 16.24 -21.44
N PRO A 537 -1.60 15.50 -22.33
CA PRO A 537 -1.46 15.92 -23.71
C PRO A 537 -2.78 16.05 -24.47
N LEU A 538 -3.67 15.06 -24.33
CA LEU A 538 -4.98 15.09 -24.99
C LEU A 538 -5.90 16.17 -24.38
N LEU A 539 -5.77 16.44 -23.08
CA LEU A 539 -6.50 17.55 -22.46
C LEU A 539 -6.06 18.90 -23.05
N ILE A 540 -4.76 19.13 -23.22
CA ILE A 540 -4.23 20.36 -23.83
C ILE A 540 -4.73 20.50 -25.27
N ALA A 541 -4.67 19.42 -26.07
CA ALA A 541 -5.21 19.41 -27.42
C ALA A 541 -6.73 19.67 -27.44
N GLY A 542 -7.49 19.11 -26.50
CA GLY A 542 -8.93 19.32 -26.35
C GLY A 542 -9.29 20.76 -25.96
N ILE A 543 -8.55 21.38 -25.04
CA ILE A 543 -8.71 22.79 -24.65
C ILE A 543 -8.37 23.70 -25.83
N GLY A 544 -7.30 23.39 -26.57
CA GLY A 544 -6.93 24.10 -27.78
C GLY A 544 -8.02 24.05 -28.84
N LEU A 545 -8.55 22.85 -29.11
CA LEU A 545 -9.61 22.67 -30.10
C LEU A 545 -10.91 23.36 -29.68
N LEU A 546 -11.26 23.30 -28.39
CA LEU A 546 -12.38 24.06 -27.83
C LEU A 546 -12.20 25.58 -28.01
N SER A 547 -10.98 26.08 -27.82
CA SER A 547 -10.64 27.50 -28.01
C SER A 547 -10.72 27.91 -29.48
N TYR A 548 -10.31 27.03 -30.40
CA TYR A 548 -10.46 27.23 -31.84
C TYR A 548 -11.94 27.25 -32.26
N LEU A 549 -12.73 26.27 -31.81
CA LEU A 549 -14.17 26.18 -32.10
C LEU A 549 -14.97 27.37 -31.58
N THR A 550 -14.49 28.03 -30.53
CA THR A 550 -15.10 29.26 -30.00
C THR A 550 -14.87 30.46 -30.93
N ARG A 551 -13.80 30.45 -31.72
CA ARG A 551 -13.51 31.47 -32.75
C ARG A 551 -14.18 31.16 -34.09
N HIS A 552 -14.42 29.87 -34.38
CA HIS A 552 -15.03 29.42 -35.63
C HIS A 552 -16.29 28.59 -35.37
N PRO A 553 -17.44 29.21 -35.01
CA PRO A 553 -18.68 28.51 -34.67
C PRO A 553 -19.18 27.59 -35.78
N ASN A 554 -18.96 27.96 -37.04
CA ASN A 554 -19.38 27.19 -38.22
C ASN A 554 -18.69 25.81 -38.31
N LYS A 555 -17.53 25.64 -37.64
CA LYS A 555 -16.75 24.39 -37.63
C LYS A 555 -17.14 23.45 -36.50
N VAL A 556 -18.05 23.84 -35.60
CA VAL A 556 -18.50 23.04 -34.45
C VAL A 556 -19.15 21.73 -34.91
N ALA A 557 -19.94 21.75 -35.98
CA ALA A 557 -20.58 20.55 -36.51
C ALA A 557 -19.55 19.48 -36.95
N THR A 558 -18.38 19.89 -37.43
CA THR A 558 -17.33 18.99 -37.92
C THR A 558 -16.37 18.55 -36.81
N TRP A 559 -15.95 19.48 -35.95
CA TRP A 559 -14.86 19.25 -34.98
C TRP A 559 -15.34 19.13 -33.53
N GLY A 560 -16.61 19.39 -33.25
CA GLY A 560 -17.19 19.37 -31.90
C GLY A 560 -17.13 18.00 -31.23
N GLY A 561 -17.41 16.93 -31.98
CA GLY A 561 -17.30 15.55 -31.50
C GLY A 561 -15.85 15.17 -31.12
N TRP A 562 -14.87 15.61 -31.91
CA TRP A 562 -13.45 15.40 -31.62
C TRP A 562 -12.99 16.17 -30.39
N ALA A 563 -13.44 17.41 -30.22
CA ALA A 563 -13.16 18.19 -29.01
C ALA A 563 -13.74 17.51 -27.76
N ALA A 564 -14.98 17.01 -27.84
CA ALA A 564 -15.59 16.26 -26.74
C ALA A 564 -14.81 14.98 -26.41
N LEU A 565 -14.37 14.23 -27.43
CA LEU A 565 -13.56 13.02 -27.24
C LEU A 565 -12.20 13.33 -26.60
N LEU A 566 -11.49 14.36 -27.08
CA LEU A 566 -10.20 14.77 -26.52
C LEU A 566 -10.34 15.24 -25.06
N LEU A 567 -11.39 15.98 -24.73
CA LEU A 567 -11.66 16.41 -23.35
C LEU A 567 -12.06 15.24 -22.45
N MET A 568 -12.84 14.27 -22.98
CA MET A 568 -13.19 13.04 -22.28
C MET A 568 -11.94 12.22 -21.96
N VAL A 569 -11.14 11.85 -22.96
CA VAL A 569 -9.91 11.05 -22.73
C VAL A 569 -8.90 11.86 -21.91
N GLY A 570 -8.79 13.17 -22.16
CA GLY A 570 -7.90 14.06 -21.41
C GLY A 570 -8.25 14.18 -19.92
N SER A 571 -9.52 13.99 -19.56
CA SER A 571 -9.96 13.96 -18.16
C SER A 571 -9.34 12.80 -17.37
N MET A 572 -8.81 11.75 -18.02
CA MET A 572 -8.02 10.70 -17.37
C MET A 572 -6.79 11.25 -16.63
N GLY A 573 -6.15 12.30 -17.17
CA GLY A 573 -5.04 12.96 -16.47
C GLY A 573 -5.51 13.61 -15.17
N GLN A 574 -6.72 14.18 -15.17
CA GLN A 574 -7.30 14.86 -14.02
C GLN A 574 -7.80 13.90 -12.94
N THR A 575 -8.44 12.80 -13.33
CA THR A 575 -8.81 11.74 -12.38
C THR A 575 -7.57 11.00 -11.86
N SER A 576 -6.47 10.93 -12.63
CA SER A 576 -5.18 10.41 -12.15
C SER A 576 -4.55 11.30 -11.06
N ILE A 577 -4.63 12.63 -11.17
CA ILE A 577 -4.18 13.56 -10.12
C ILE A 577 -4.90 13.25 -8.80
N VAL A 578 -6.24 13.18 -8.84
CA VAL A 578 -7.05 12.85 -7.66
C VAL A 578 -6.66 11.47 -7.11
N ASN A 579 -6.58 10.47 -7.99
CA ASN A 579 -6.22 9.10 -7.62
C ASN A 579 -4.77 8.94 -7.14
N THR A 580 -3.88 9.90 -7.35
CA THR A 580 -2.54 9.85 -6.76
C THR A 580 -2.61 10.16 -5.26
N LEU A 581 -3.53 11.04 -4.85
CA LEU A 581 -3.74 11.42 -3.44
C LEU A 581 -4.68 10.49 -2.67
N THR A 582 -5.33 9.51 -3.34
CA THR A 582 -6.09 8.44 -2.68
C THR A 582 -5.20 7.31 -2.15
N HIS A 583 -3.93 7.26 -2.53
CA HIS A 583 -2.97 6.29 -1.97
C HIS A 583 -2.38 6.82 -0.66
N LEU A 584 -3.17 6.73 0.39
CA LEU A 584 -2.91 7.36 1.69
C LEU A 584 -1.70 6.80 2.45
N HIS A 585 -1.14 5.67 2.03
CA HIS A 585 0.08 5.10 2.61
C HIS A 585 1.36 5.71 2.02
N ILE A 586 1.28 6.37 0.86
CA ILE A 586 2.43 7.02 0.21
C ILE A 586 2.65 8.38 0.87
N PRO A 587 3.88 8.74 1.27
CA PRO A 587 4.18 10.05 1.82
C PRO A 587 3.63 11.18 0.95
N VAL A 588 3.06 12.21 1.58
CA VAL A 588 2.35 13.25 0.82
C VAL A 588 3.29 14.01 -0.12
N TYR A 589 4.51 14.31 0.33
CA TYR A 589 5.48 15.03 -0.48
C TYR A 589 5.84 14.27 -1.78
N LEU A 590 5.92 12.94 -1.73
CA LEU A 590 6.15 12.10 -2.92
C LEU A 590 4.96 12.13 -3.87
N SER A 591 3.75 12.04 -3.33
CA SER A 591 2.52 12.14 -4.12
C SER A 591 2.39 13.49 -4.83
N LEU A 592 2.73 14.59 -4.16
CA LEU A 592 2.73 15.93 -4.76
C LEU A 592 3.84 16.10 -5.80
N ALA A 593 5.05 15.60 -5.53
CA ALA A 593 6.15 15.61 -6.49
C ALA A 593 5.80 14.82 -7.77
N ARG A 594 5.16 13.65 -7.61
CA ARG A 594 4.64 12.83 -8.71
C ARG A 594 3.65 13.61 -9.59
N ILE A 595 2.70 14.29 -8.96
CA ILE A 595 1.70 15.12 -9.66
C ILE A 595 2.38 16.28 -10.39
N ALA A 596 3.30 16.99 -9.74
CA ALA A 596 4.01 18.11 -10.35
C ALA A 596 4.80 17.68 -11.59
N LEU A 597 5.55 16.59 -11.50
CA LEU A 597 6.29 16.02 -12.63
C LEU A 597 5.35 15.56 -13.76
N GLY A 598 4.24 14.89 -13.41
CA GLY A 598 3.23 14.47 -14.39
C GLY A 598 2.61 15.65 -15.16
N VAL A 599 2.28 16.74 -14.45
CA VAL A 599 1.73 17.97 -15.02
C VAL A 599 2.75 18.68 -15.91
N VAL A 600 4.01 18.81 -15.49
CA VAL A 600 5.07 19.48 -16.27
C VAL A 600 5.40 18.71 -17.55
N LEU A 601 5.67 17.41 -17.45
CA LEU A 601 5.97 16.58 -18.63
C LEU A 601 4.78 16.49 -19.57
N GLY A 602 3.58 16.30 -19.01
CA GLY A 602 2.34 16.29 -19.78
C GLY A 602 2.05 17.61 -20.48
N CYS A 603 2.45 18.73 -19.86
CA CYS A 603 2.36 20.06 -20.46
C CYS A 603 3.28 20.21 -21.67
N ILE A 604 4.55 19.81 -21.55
CA ILE A 604 5.53 19.89 -22.64
C ILE A 604 5.06 19.07 -23.84
N ILE A 605 4.67 17.81 -23.62
CA ILE A 605 4.19 16.92 -24.68
C ILE A 605 2.88 17.45 -25.28
N GLY A 606 1.95 17.92 -24.43
CA GLY A 606 0.66 18.43 -24.87
C GLY A 606 0.75 19.69 -25.71
N LEU A 607 1.65 20.63 -25.36
CA LEU A 607 1.88 21.82 -26.18
C LEU A 607 2.48 21.47 -27.53
N GLY A 608 3.39 20.49 -27.58
CA GLY A 608 3.90 19.93 -28.84
C GLY A 608 2.80 19.33 -29.70
N LEU A 609 1.94 18.49 -29.10
CA LEU A 609 0.78 17.91 -29.77
C LEU A 609 -0.18 18.99 -30.30
N TRP A 610 -0.51 19.98 -29.48
CA TRP A 610 -1.38 21.09 -29.88
C TRP A 610 -0.77 21.92 -31.01
N ALA A 611 0.54 22.16 -31.00
CA ALA A 611 1.22 22.86 -32.09
C ALA A 611 1.05 22.11 -33.43
N ILE A 612 1.10 20.77 -33.43
CA ILE A 612 0.86 19.95 -34.62
C ILE A 612 -0.61 20.01 -35.04
N VAL A 613 -1.54 19.76 -34.11
CA VAL A 613 -2.99 19.76 -34.40
C VAL A 613 -3.44 21.11 -34.93
N SER A 614 -2.96 22.22 -34.35
CA SER A 614 -3.32 23.58 -34.76
C SER A 614 -2.89 23.93 -36.18
N ARG A 615 -1.87 23.26 -36.74
CA ARG A 615 -1.45 23.43 -38.14
C ARG A 615 -2.34 22.69 -39.13
N LEU A 616 -3.02 21.62 -38.67
CA LEU A 616 -3.94 20.82 -39.48
C LEU A 616 -5.34 21.42 -39.52
N LEU A 617 -5.64 22.38 -38.64
CA LEU A 617 -6.94 23.05 -38.61
C LEU A 617 -7.03 24.06 -39.78
N PRO A 618 -8.14 24.07 -40.53
CA PRO A 618 -8.36 25.05 -41.58
C PRO A 618 -8.27 26.46 -41.00
N ARG A 619 -7.44 27.33 -41.57
CA ARG A 619 -7.55 28.77 -41.33
C ARG A 619 -8.60 29.31 -42.28
N ASP A 620 -9.51 30.11 -41.78
CA ASP A 620 -10.39 30.87 -42.67
C ASP A 620 -9.45 31.70 -43.57
N GLN A 621 -9.55 31.53 -44.88
CA GLN A 621 -8.90 32.44 -45.81
C GLN A 621 -9.47 33.82 -45.50
N GLU A 622 -8.60 34.75 -45.09
CA GLU A 622 -8.96 36.16 -45.10
C GLU A 622 -9.48 36.46 -46.50
N GLU A 623 -10.72 36.95 -46.55
CA GLU A 623 -11.31 37.55 -47.75
C GLU A 623 -10.29 38.55 -48.29
N ALA A 624 -9.73 38.22 -49.46
CA ALA A 624 -8.84 39.10 -50.22
C ALA A 624 -9.62 40.30 -50.77
#